data_AF-B4QTD9-F1
#
_entry.id   AF-B4QTD9-F1
#
_cell.length_a   1.000
_cell.length_b   1.000
_cell.length_c   1.000
_cell.angle_alpha   90.00
_cell.angle_beta   90.00
_cell.angle_gamma   90.00
#
_symmetry.space_group_name_H-M   'P 1'
#
loop_
_entity.id
_entity.type
_entity.pdbx_description
1 polymer ?
#
loop_
_entity_poly.entity_id
_entity_poly.type
_entity_poly.pdbx_seq_one_letter_code
_entity_poly.pdbx_strand_id
1 'polypeptide(L)'
;MAALRLVCLFVVLVIGLVHSLDIPKIKDVPLLVKTLKNLNRGPPHQVMTKRANVQEKWITQKLDNFDASNTQTYKMRYLLNDEFSN
;
A
#
# COMPACT_ATOMS: atom_id res chain seq x y z
N MET A 1 7.55 -18.80 56.12
CA MET A 1 6.62 -19.10 55.01
C MET A 1 5.69 -17.93 54.68
N ALA A 2 5.06 -17.26 55.67
CA ALA A 2 4.13 -16.15 55.43
C ALA A 2 4.78 -14.86 54.87
N ALA A 3 5.95 -14.46 55.39
CA ALA A 3 6.65 -13.26 54.94
C ALA A 3 7.06 -13.29 53.46
N LEU A 4 7.52 -14.45 52.97
CA LEU A 4 7.89 -14.64 51.57
C LEU A 4 6.67 -14.50 50.63
N ARG A 5 5.50 -14.99 51.06
CA ARG A 5 4.25 -14.88 50.29
C ARG A 5 3.77 -13.43 50.19
N LEU A 6 3.90 -12.66 51.27
CA LEU A 6 3.54 -11.23 51.29
C LEU A 6 4.46 -10.41 50.38
N VAL A 7 5.75 -10.70 50.36
CA VAL A 7 6.71 -10.04 49.46
C VAL A 7 6.37 -10.35 48.00
N CYS A 8 6.08 -11.60 47.66
CA CYS A 8 5.68 -11.97 46.29
C CYS A 8 4.38 -11.26 45.87
N LEU A 9 3.39 -11.15 46.76
CA LEU A 9 2.14 -10.44 46.46
C LEU A 9 2.38 -8.94 46.24
N PHE A 10 3.27 -8.33 47.01
CA PHE A 10 3.63 -6.93 46.84
C PHE A 10 4.34 -6.67 45.50
N VAL A 11 5.23 -7.58 45.10
CA VAL A 11 5.92 -7.51 43.80
C VAL A 11 4.94 -7.64 42.63
N VAL A 12 3.99 -8.58 42.71
CA VAL A 12 2.96 -8.75 41.67
C VAL A 12 2.04 -7.53 41.58
N LEU A 13 1.68 -6.93 42.72
CA LEU A 13 0.88 -5.70 42.77
C LEU A 13 1.61 -4.53 42.10
N VAL A 14 2.90 -4.33 42.40
CA VAL A 14 3.69 -3.23 41.83
C VAL A 14 3.88 -3.41 40.32
N ILE A 15 4.16 -4.62 39.86
CA ILE A 15 4.31 -4.91 38.41
C ILE A 15 2.97 -4.69 37.69
N GLY A 16 1.86 -5.15 38.27
CA GLY A 16 0.52 -4.93 37.73
C GLY A 16 0.16 -3.44 37.64
N LEU A 17 0.54 -2.65 38.65
CA LEU A 17 0.31 -1.20 38.65
C LEU A 17 1.11 -0.50 37.55
N VAL A 18 2.39 -0.87 37.37
CA VAL A 18 3.26 -0.31 36.33
C VAL A 18 2.73 -0.62 34.92
N HIS A 19 2.17 -1.81 34.71
CA HIS A 19 1.59 -2.20 33.42
C HIS A 19 0.23 -1.55 33.15
N SER A 20 -0.53 -1.21 34.20
CA SER A 20 -1.83 -0.51 34.08
C SER A 20 -1.71 1.00 33.82
N LEU A 21 -0.54 1.57 34.09
CA LEU A 21 -0.17 2.92 33.68
C LEU A 21 0.27 2.90 32.21
N ASP A 22 -0.69 2.67 31.31
CA ASP A 22 -0.56 3.01 29.89
C ASP A 22 -0.44 4.53 29.80
N ILE A 23 0.77 5.06 30.04
CA ILE A 23 1.10 6.45 29.71
C ILE A 23 1.28 6.46 28.20
N PRO A 24 0.32 6.98 27.40
CA PRO A 24 0.55 7.12 25.99
C PRO A 24 1.76 8.04 25.84
N LYS A 25 2.85 7.53 25.27
CA LYS A 25 3.94 8.36 24.78
C LYS A 25 3.42 9.18 23.60
N ILE A 26 2.65 10.20 23.89
CA ILE A 26 2.32 11.23 22.91
C ILE A 26 3.63 11.98 22.70
N LYS A 27 4.34 11.60 21.62
CA LYS A 27 5.42 12.44 21.10
C LYS A 27 4.76 13.68 20.51
N ASP A 28 4.38 14.62 21.36
CA ASP A 28 3.89 15.93 20.99
C ASP A 28 5.03 16.72 20.37
N VAL A 29 5.22 16.53 19.07
CA VAL A 29 6.06 17.41 18.27
C VAL A 29 5.34 18.77 18.20
N PRO A 30 6.01 19.89 18.54
CA PRO A 30 5.39 21.21 18.49
C PRO A 30 4.70 21.46 17.15
N LEU A 31 3.51 22.06 17.18
CA LEU A 31 2.67 22.30 16.00
C LEU A 31 3.45 23.02 14.88
N LEU A 32 4.32 23.96 15.25
CA LEU A 32 5.18 24.70 14.35
C LEU A 32 6.14 23.77 13.58
N VAL A 33 6.78 22.81 14.26
CA VAL A 33 7.70 21.84 13.65
C VAL A 33 6.93 20.91 12.70
N LYS A 34 5.71 20.49 13.08
CA LYS A 34 4.83 19.71 12.21
C LYS A 34 4.44 20.50 10.96
N THR A 35 4.11 21.77 11.10
CA THR A 35 3.75 22.66 9.98
C THR A 35 4.93 22.90 9.04
N LEU A 36 6.11 23.25 9.58
CA LEU A 36 7.33 23.42 8.77
C LEU A 36 7.69 22.15 8.00
N LYS A 37 7.60 20.98 8.66
CA LYS A 37 7.84 19.68 8.02
C LYS A 37 6.84 19.41 6.88
N ASN A 38 5.58 19.80 7.07
CA ASN A 38 4.53 19.61 6.06
C ASN A 38 4.63 20.60 4.89
N LEU A 39 5.19 21.80 5.10
CA LEU A 39 5.42 22.78 4.03
C LEU A 39 6.61 22.39 3.14
N ASN A 40 7.65 21.80 3.72
CA ASN A 40 8.85 21.35 3.00
C ASN A 40 8.74 19.92 2.45
N ARG A 41 7.56 19.31 2.45
CA ARG A 41 7.40 17.96 1.90
C ARG A 41 7.42 18.01 0.37
N GLY A 42 8.03 17.00 -0.25
CA GLY A 42 7.92 16.78 -1.68
C GLY A 42 6.46 16.55 -2.11
N PRO A 43 6.18 16.56 -3.42
CA PRO A 43 4.85 16.25 -3.93
C PRO A 43 4.35 14.94 -3.30
N PRO A 44 3.06 14.86 -2.91
CA PRO A 44 2.52 13.62 -2.38
C PRO A 44 2.79 12.50 -3.39
N HIS A 45 3.26 11.35 -2.91
CA HIS A 45 3.37 10.17 -3.76
C HIS A 45 1.98 9.89 -4.33
N GLN A 46 1.83 10.11 -5.62
CA GLN A 46 0.61 9.73 -6.31
C GLN A 46 0.59 8.20 -6.32
N VAL A 47 -0.29 7.62 -5.53
CA VAL A 47 -0.60 6.21 -5.67
C VAL A 47 -1.26 6.09 -7.04
N MET A 48 -0.52 5.59 -8.02
CA MET A 48 -1.05 5.33 -9.35
C MET A 48 -2.04 4.17 -9.23
N THR A 49 -3.30 4.48 -8.94
CA THR A 49 -4.39 3.54 -9.12
C THR A 49 -4.56 3.35 -10.63
N LYS A 50 -4.43 2.12 -11.12
CA LYS A 50 -4.72 1.80 -12.53
C LYS A 50 -6.10 2.37 -12.88
N ARG A 51 -6.15 3.21 -13.91
CA ARG A 51 -7.37 3.92 -14.32
C ARG A 51 -8.44 2.98 -14.90
N ALA A 52 -8.02 1.83 -15.42
CA ALA A 52 -8.87 0.82 -16.06
C ALA A 52 -8.21 -0.57 -15.96
N ASN A 53 -9.04 -1.62 -15.94
CA ASN A 53 -8.57 -3.01 -16.02
C ASN A 53 -8.27 -3.40 -17.48
N VAL A 54 -7.06 -3.09 -17.95
CA VAL A 54 -6.67 -3.35 -19.34
C VAL A 54 -5.86 -4.64 -19.45
N GLN A 55 -6.24 -5.50 -20.40
CA GLN A 55 -5.50 -6.69 -20.80
C GLN A 55 -4.74 -6.43 -22.11
N GLU A 56 -3.45 -6.74 -22.14
CA GLU A 56 -2.67 -6.74 -23.38
C GLU A 56 -2.89 -8.05 -24.14
N LYS A 57 -3.27 -7.95 -25.42
CA LYS A 57 -3.52 -9.09 -26.29
C LYS A 57 -2.89 -8.87 -27.67
N TRP A 58 -2.81 -9.95 -28.44
CA TRP A 58 -2.18 -9.97 -29.75
C TRP A 58 -3.10 -10.64 -30.78
N ILE A 59 -3.21 -10.03 -31.96
CA ILE A 59 -3.94 -10.59 -33.10
C ILE A 59 -2.96 -10.79 -34.27
N THR A 60 -3.08 -11.91 -34.98
CA THR A 60 -2.33 -12.13 -36.22
C THR A 60 -3.00 -11.34 -37.34
N GLN A 61 -2.24 -10.51 -38.06
CA GLN A 61 -2.70 -9.74 -39.21
C GLN A 61 -1.82 -9.99 -40.42
N LYS A 62 -2.39 -9.83 -41.62
CA LYS A 62 -1.63 -9.84 -42.87
C LYS A 62 -0.64 -8.68 -42.89
N LEU A 63 0.56 -8.93 -43.39
CA LEU A 63 1.56 -7.89 -43.57
C LEU A 63 1.13 -6.90 -44.66
N ASP A 64 0.57 -7.43 -45.76
CA ASP A 64 0.06 -6.64 -46.87
C ASP A 64 -1.38 -7.07 -47.19
N ASN A 65 -2.30 -6.12 -47.19
CA ASN A 65 -3.72 -6.39 -47.50
C ASN A 65 -4.04 -6.14 -48.98
N PHE A 66 -3.13 -5.57 -49.75
CA PHE A 66 -3.30 -5.19 -51.15
C PHE A 66 -2.64 -6.17 -52.13
N ASP A 67 -1.71 -6.99 -51.64
CA ASP A 67 -1.12 -8.11 -52.38
C ASP A 67 -1.74 -9.44 -51.96
N ALA A 68 -2.56 -10.02 -52.83
CA ALA A 68 -3.20 -11.31 -52.57
C ALA A 68 -2.21 -12.49 -52.55
N SER A 69 -1.02 -12.34 -53.14
CA SER A 69 0.02 -13.36 -53.14
C SER A 69 0.87 -13.35 -51.86
N ASN A 70 0.83 -12.25 -51.11
CA ASN A 70 1.56 -12.12 -49.85
C ASN A 70 0.88 -12.92 -48.73
N THR A 71 1.61 -13.90 -48.20
CA THR A 71 1.16 -14.77 -47.10
C THR A 71 1.80 -14.42 -45.76
N GLN A 72 2.65 -13.39 -45.72
CA GLN A 72 3.34 -12.98 -44.51
C GLN A 72 2.36 -12.35 -43.51
N THR A 73 2.66 -12.55 -42.23
CA THR A 73 1.83 -12.04 -41.13
C THR A 73 2.69 -11.44 -40.03
N TYR A 74 2.08 -10.59 -39.22
CA TYR A 74 2.69 -10.05 -38.01
C TYR A 74 1.73 -10.11 -36.82
N LYS A 75 2.30 -10.02 -35.61
CA LYS A 75 1.53 -9.92 -34.37
C LYS A 75 1.25 -8.45 -34.08
N MET A 76 -0.01 -8.05 -34.19
CA MET A 76 -0.48 -6.72 -33.85
C MET A 76 -0.97 -6.71 -32.40
N ARG A 77 -0.44 -5.79 -31.59
CA ARG A 77 -0.83 -5.60 -30.20
C ARG A 77 -2.12 -4.80 -30.10
N TYR A 78 -3.01 -5.20 -29.19
CA TYR A 78 -4.19 -4.42 -28.83
C TYR A 78 -4.45 -4.51 -27.33
N LEU A 79 -5.23 -3.55 -26.84
CA LEU A 79 -5.61 -3.43 -25.43
C LEU A 79 -7.10 -3.71 -25.30
N LEU A 80 -7.46 -4.69 -24.50
CA LEU A 80 -8.85 -5.07 -24.23
C LEU A 80 -9.27 -4.53 -22.85
N ASN A 81 -10.43 -3.90 -22.80
CA ASN A 81 -11.15 -3.61 -21.57
C ASN A 81 -12.59 -4.09 -21.74
N ASP A 82 -12.97 -5.13 -21.00
CA ASP A 82 -14.29 -5.77 -21.00
C ASP A 82 -15.15 -5.36 -19.78
N GLU A 83 -14.70 -4.38 -18.99
CA GLU A 83 -15.36 -3.93 -17.76
C GLU A 83 -16.77 -3.37 -17.97
N PHE A 84 -17.07 -2.83 -19.17
CA PHE A 84 -18.31 -2.11 -19.47
C PHE A 84 -19.10 -2.67 -20.66
N SER A 85 -18.78 -3.86 -21.15
CA SER A 85 -19.34 -4.43 -22.39
C SER A 85 -20.70 -5.16 -22.24
N ASN A 86 -21.52 -4.79 -21.25
CA ASN A 86 -22.86 -5.35 -21.06
C ASN A 86 -23.87 -4.85 -22.10
#